data_AF-A0A1Q6IMQ0-F1
#
_entry.id   AF-A0A1Q6IMQ0-F1
#
_cell.length_a   1.000
_cell.length_b   1.000
_cell.length_c   1.000
_cell.angle_alpha   90.00
_cell.angle_beta   90.00
_cell.angle_gamma   90.00
#
_symmetry.space_group_name_H-M   'P 1'
#
loop_
_entity.id
_entity.type
_entity.pdbx_description
1 polymer ?
#
loop_
_entity_poly.entity_id
_entity_poly.type
_entity_poly.pdbx_seq_one_letter_code
_entity_poly.pdbx_strand_id
1 'polypeptide(L)'
;MHLKKYRGIAMHFLNETDKYVIGVYNFGNRYYYFGYDKKSHVTKNFKLVDDDLLKTGITKSTSFPSKYFSPWHNKMQFPTDYLYFFFTPARYAKLIEHIRSRLSEKEWEAYKEEHVDLMKIYDGLDENSNTIILGLKFK
;
A
#
# COMPACT_ATOMS: atom_id res chain seq x y z
N MET A 1 -5.01 -29.49 -29.55
CA MET A 1 -5.53 -28.12 -29.30
C MET A 1 -4.76 -27.52 -28.13
N HIS A 2 -3.76 -26.68 -28.39
CA HIS A 2 -3.02 -25.97 -27.33
C HIS A 2 -3.83 -24.75 -26.88
N LEU A 3 -4.57 -24.88 -25.78
CA LEU A 3 -5.15 -23.73 -25.09
C LEU A 3 -3.99 -22.92 -24.49
N LYS A 4 -3.53 -21.89 -25.21
CA LYS A 4 -2.76 -20.81 -24.59
C LYS A 4 -3.67 -20.20 -23.52
N LYS A 5 -3.38 -20.48 -22.25
CA LYS A 5 -4.02 -19.84 -21.10
C LYS A 5 -3.71 -18.35 -21.22
N TYR A 6 -4.62 -17.56 -21.80
CA TYR A 6 -4.52 -16.12 -21.80
C TYR A 6 -4.33 -15.72 -20.34
N ARG A 7 -3.19 -15.08 -20.02
CA ARG A 7 -2.97 -14.47 -18.71
C ARG A 7 -3.83 -13.21 -18.66
N GLY A 8 -5.14 -13.38 -18.53
CA GLY A 8 -6.10 -12.30 -18.46
C GLY A 8 -5.82 -11.41 -17.25
N ILE A 9 -6.10 -10.12 -17.39
CA ILE A 9 -6.17 -9.20 -16.26
C ILE A 9 -7.43 -9.56 -15.48
N ALA A 10 -7.30 -9.81 -14.17
CA ALA A 10 -8.44 -9.99 -13.28
C ALA A 10 -8.57 -8.76 -12.39
N MET A 11 -9.65 -7.99 -12.55
CA MET A 11 -9.98 -6.89 -11.66
C MET A 11 -10.51 -7.44 -10.33
N HIS A 12 -9.83 -7.14 -9.23
CA HIS A 12 -10.26 -7.51 -7.88
C HIS A 12 -11.03 -6.40 -7.19
N PHE A 13 -10.68 -5.15 -7.50
CA PHE A 13 -11.31 -3.98 -6.93
C PHE A 13 -11.26 -2.82 -7.91
N LEU A 14 -12.36 -2.08 -8.00
CA LEU A 14 -12.46 -0.84 -8.78
C LEU A 14 -13.39 0.09 -8.02
N ASN A 15 -12.95 1.34 -7.86
CA ASN A 15 -13.78 2.40 -7.31
C ASN A 15 -13.50 3.70 -8.03
N GLU A 16 -14.56 4.48 -8.18
CA GLU A 16 -14.52 5.79 -8.79
C GLU A 16 -15.04 6.83 -7.80
N THR A 17 -14.38 7.98 -7.81
CA THR A 17 -14.56 9.09 -6.88
C THR A 17 -14.60 10.36 -7.71
N ASP A 18 -14.99 11.49 -7.14
CA ASP A 18 -14.99 12.75 -7.88
C ASP A 18 -13.59 13.12 -8.40
N LYS A 19 -12.53 12.65 -7.73
CA LYS A 19 -11.13 12.97 -8.04
C LYS A 19 -10.37 11.84 -8.73
N TYR A 20 -10.69 10.58 -8.43
CA TYR A 20 -9.86 9.45 -8.85
C TYR A 20 -10.67 8.27 -9.40
N VAL A 21 -10.03 7.45 -10.24
CA VAL A 21 -10.40 6.04 -10.45
C VAL A 21 -9.29 5.19 -9.88
N ILE A 22 -9.58 4.39 -8.86
CA ILE A 22 -8.61 3.58 -8.14
C ILE A 22 -9.00 2.11 -8.22
N GLY A 23 -8.02 1.23 -8.28
CA GLY A 23 -8.33 -0.19 -8.36
C GLY A 23 -7.15 -1.09 -8.08
N VAL A 24 -7.48 -2.36 -7.93
CA VAL A 24 -6.54 -3.46 -7.77
C VAL A 24 -6.83 -4.51 -8.82
N TYR A 25 -5.80 -4.94 -9.53
CA TYR A 25 -5.91 -6.00 -10.51
C TYR A 25 -4.78 -7.02 -10.37
N ASN A 26 -5.04 -8.24 -10.84
CA ASN A 26 -4.03 -9.26 -10.99
C ASN A 26 -3.65 -9.40 -12.47
N PHE A 27 -2.35 -9.45 -12.73
CA PHE A 27 -1.80 -9.79 -14.04
C PHE A 27 -0.55 -10.64 -13.88
N GLY A 28 -0.53 -11.81 -14.54
CA GLY A 28 0.62 -12.72 -14.48
C GLY A 28 0.97 -13.22 -13.07
N ASN A 29 -0.05 -13.55 -12.26
CA ASN A 29 0.07 -13.96 -10.85
C ASN A 29 0.68 -12.89 -9.94
N ARG A 30 0.55 -11.61 -10.30
CA ARG A 30 0.97 -10.48 -9.47
C ARG A 30 -0.18 -9.50 -9.35
N TYR A 31 -0.29 -8.90 -8.17
CA TYR A 31 -1.26 -7.85 -7.92
C TYR A 31 -0.63 -6.49 -8.17
N TYR A 32 -1.45 -5.59 -8.68
CA TYR A 32 -1.09 -4.21 -8.98
C TYR A 32 -2.19 -3.31 -8.43
N TYR A 33 -1.78 -2.13 -7.97
CA TYR A 33 -2.69 -1.05 -7.66
C TYR A 33 -2.54 0.03 -8.71
N PHE A 34 -3.64 0.64 -9.12
CA PHE A 34 -3.58 1.84 -9.94
C PHE A 34 -4.42 2.95 -9.34
N GLY A 35 -4.01 4.17 -9.64
CA GLY A 35 -4.78 5.37 -9.42
C GLY A 35 -4.70 6.25 -10.67
N TYR A 36 -5.86 6.57 -11.21
CA TYR A 36 -6.04 7.58 -12.24
C TYR A 36 -6.54 8.87 -11.60
N ASP A 37 -5.79 9.95 -11.75
CA ASP A 37 -6.22 11.28 -11.34
C ASP A 37 -6.99 11.96 -12.48
N LYS A 38 -8.27 12.25 -12.22
CA LYS A 38 -9.18 12.86 -13.21
C LYS A 38 -8.79 14.30 -13.56
N LYS A 39 -8.14 15.02 -12.65
CA LYS A 39 -7.73 16.41 -12.87
C LYS A 39 -6.50 16.50 -13.77
N SER A 40 -5.50 15.68 -13.50
CA SER A 40 -4.24 15.67 -14.27
C SER A 40 -4.27 14.72 -15.46
N HIS A 41 -5.26 13.84 -15.54
CA HIS A 41 -5.36 12.75 -16.52
C HIS A 41 -4.16 11.78 -16.50
N VAL A 42 -3.51 11.63 -15.34
CA VAL A 42 -2.36 10.73 -15.16
C VAL A 42 -2.79 9.44 -14.47
N THR A 43 -2.38 8.30 -15.03
CA THR A 43 -2.48 6.99 -14.38
C THR A 43 -1.14 6.61 -13.77
N LYS A 44 -1.13 6.27 -12.48
CA LYS A 44 0.02 5.67 -11.81
C LYS A 44 -0.29 4.21 -11.49
N ASN A 45 0.68 3.34 -11.72
CA ASN A 45 0.55 1.90 -11.49
C ASN A 45 1.67 1.41 -10.58
N PHE A 46 1.31 0.72 -9.51
CA PHE A 46 2.19 0.30 -8.43
C PHE A 46 2.22 -1.21 -8.36
N LYS A 47 3.42 -1.78 -8.38
CA LYS A 47 3.65 -3.23 -8.36
C LYS A 47 3.72 -3.75 -6.94
N LEU A 48 4.34 -2.97 -6.04
CA LEU A 48 4.49 -3.29 -4.64
C LEU A 48 4.19 -2.00 -3.90
N VAL A 49 2.91 -1.73 -3.67
CA VAL A 49 2.45 -0.46 -3.08
C VAL A 49 3.22 -0.11 -1.81
N ASP A 50 3.60 -1.10 -1.02
CA ASP A 50 4.41 -0.94 0.17
C ASP A 50 5.84 -0.49 -0.13
N ASP A 51 6.49 -1.08 -1.13
CA ASP A 51 7.83 -0.67 -1.54
C ASP A 51 7.82 0.63 -2.34
N ASP A 52 6.94 0.74 -3.33
CA ASP A 52 6.82 1.89 -4.23
C ASP A 52 6.39 3.18 -3.49
N LEU A 53 5.67 3.07 -2.36
CA LEU A 53 5.14 4.22 -1.62
C LEU A 53 5.78 4.43 -0.25
N LEU A 54 6.13 3.35 0.46
CA LEU A 54 6.71 3.43 1.81
C LEU A 54 8.20 3.02 1.84
N LYS A 55 8.81 2.72 0.68
CA LYS A 55 10.22 2.34 0.52
C LYS A 55 10.63 1.21 1.48
N THR A 56 9.76 0.21 1.59
CA THR A 56 9.92 -0.89 2.57
C THR A 56 11.13 -1.79 2.33
N GLY A 57 11.72 -1.73 1.13
CA GLY A 57 12.76 -2.62 0.65
C GLY A 57 12.24 -4.01 0.28
N ILE A 58 10.92 -4.24 0.33
CA ILE A 58 10.31 -5.56 0.06
C ILE A 58 10.30 -5.76 -1.46
N THR A 59 11.24 -6.55 -1.99
CA THR A 59 11.41 -6.71 -3.45
C THR A 59 10.65 -7.90 -4.05
N LYS A 60 10.09 -8.78 -3.20
CA LYS A 60 9.42 -10.03 -3.62
C LYS A 60 8.23 -10.38 -2.71
N SER A 61 7.23 -9.52 -2.61
CA SER A 61 5.93 -9.98 -2.08
C SER A 61 5.17 -10.72 -3.20
N THR A 62 4.90 -12.00 -2.98
CA THR A 62 4.03 -12.82 -3.87
C THR A 62 2.61 -12.94 -3.34
N SER A 63 2.35 -12.48 -2.12
CA SER A 63 1.04 -12.52 -1.48
C SER A 63 0.32 -11.19 -1.65
N PHE A 64 -0.99 -11.27 -1.90
CA PHE A 64 -1.88 -10.12 -1.81
C PHE A 64 -2.85 -10.27 -0.63
N PRO A 65 -3.00 -9.21 0.18
CA PRO A 65 -2.12 -8.04 0.20
C PRO A 65 -0.70 -8.42 0.70
N SER A 66 0.26 -7.49 0.67
CA SER A 66 1.58 -7.70 1.28
C SER A 66 1.41 -8.18 2.72
N LYS A 67 2.36 -8.99 3.25
CA LYS A 67 2.25 -9.66 4.57
C LYS A 67 1.85 -8.72 5.72
N TYR A 68 2.14 -7.44 5.59
CA TYR A 68 1.87 -6.41 6.60
C TYR A 68 0.49 -5.78 6.50
N PHE A 69 -0.17 -5.93 5.37
CA PHE A 69 -1.42 -5.25 5.02
C PHE A 69 -2.60 -6.18 5.20
N SER A 70 -3.74 -5.61 5.56
CA SER A 70 -5.04 -6.26 5.37
C SER A 70 -5.75 -5.60 4.19
N PRO A 71 -6.39 -6.38 3.29
CA PRO A 71 -7.06 -5.79 2.14
C PRO A 71 -8.26 -4.99 2.63
N TRP A 72 -8.49 -3.85 2.00
CA TRP A 72 -9.67 -3.04 2.27
C TRP A 72 -10.93 -3.87 1.99
N HIS A 73 -11.83 -3.96 2.95
CA HIS A 73 -13.11 -4.63 2.77
C HIS A 73 -14.13 -3.63 2.22
N ASN A 74 -14.85 -4.05 1.20
CA ASN A 74 -15.93 -3.32 0.49
C ASN A 74 -17.08 -2.77 1.37
N LYS A 75 -17.04 -2.96 2.70
CA LYS A 75 -18.06 -2.50 3.65
C LYS A 75 -17.61 -1.34 4.53
N MET A 76 -16.36 -0.89 4.44
CA MET A 76 -15.89 0.24 5.24
C MET A 76 -16.12 1.55 4.47
N GLN A 77 -16.95 2.44 5.01
CA GLN A 77 -17.21 3.76 4.44
C GLN A 77 -16.09 4.73 4.83
N PHE A 78 -15.03 4.79 4.03
CA PHE A 78 -14.01 5.84 4.17
C PHE A 78 -14.17 6.90 3.07
N PRO A 79 -13.71 8.15 3.32
CA PRO A 79 -13.64 9.17 2.28
C PRO A 79 -12.93 8.64 1.03
N THR A 80 -13.57 8.76 -0.12
CA THR A 80 -13.09 8.10 -1.35
C THR A 80 -11.82 8.73 -1.93
N ASP A 81 -11.33 9.83 -1.36
CA ASP A 81 -10.15 10.56 -1.83
C ASP A 81 -8.79 9.85 -1.60
N TYR A 82 -8.77 8.71 -0.91
CA TYR A 82 -7.54 8.03 -0.51
C TYR A 82 -7.56 6.53 -0.82
N LEU A 83 -6.38 5.96 -1.06
CA LEU A 83 -6.15 4.52 -1.00
C LEU A 83 -5.80 4.13 0.45
N TYR A 84 -6.61 3.29 1.07
CA TYR A 84 -6.45 2.94 2.49
C TYR A 84 -5.70 1.62 2.71
N PHE A 85 -4.85 1.62 3.73
CA PHE A 85 -4.10 0.47 4.23
C PHE A 85 -4.38 0.25 5.72
N PHE A 86 -4.52 -1.01 6.11
CA PHE A 86 -4.87 -1.40 7.46
C PHE A 86 -3.78 -2.27 8.05
N PHE A 87 -3.36 -1.94 9.26
CA PHE A 87 -2.34 -2.68 10.00
C PHE A 87 -2.84 -2.95 11.41
N THR A 88 -2.58 -4.16 11.90
CA THR A 88 -2.55 -4.34 13.36
C THR A 88 -1.32 -3.62 13.91
N PRO A 89 -1.34 -3.11 15.15
CA PRO A 89 -0.18 -2.47 15.78
C PRO A 89 1.10 -3.31 15.64
N ALA A 90 1.01 -4.60 15.93
CA ALA A 90 2.15 -5.52 15.83
C ALA A 90 2.67 -5.70 14.39
N ARG A 91 1.81 -5.65 13.37
CA ARG A 91 2.25 -5.70 11.96
C ARG A 91 2.90 -4.40 11.53
N TYR A 92 2.38 -3.27 12.01
CA TYR A 92 2.96 -1.97 11.74
C TYR A 92 4.35 -1.82 12.38
N ALA A 93 4.50 -2.20 13.64
CA ALA A 93 5.81 -2.18 14.31
C ALA A 93 6.85 -3.02 13.55
N LYS A 94 6.49 -4.26 13.18
CA LYS A 94 7.35 -5.14 12.38
C LYS A 94 7.72 -4.56 11.00
N LEU A 95 6.82 -3.79 10.39
CA LEU A 95 7.10 -3.12 9.12
C LEU A 95 8.19 -2.06 9.30
N ILE A 96 8.05 -1.20 10.30
CA ILE A 96 9.03 -0.12 10.59
C ILE A 96 10.38 -0.71 11.00
N GLU A 97 10.38 -1.74 11.86
CA GLU A 97 11.60 -2.47 12.23
C GLU A 97 12.27 -3.13 11.01
N HIS A 98 11.48 -3.69 10.08
CA HIS A 98 12.00 -4.24 8.84
C HIS A 98 12.67 -3.16 7.99
N ILE A 99 12.03 -1.99 7.81
CA ILE A 99 12.63 -0.86 7.10
C ILE A 99 13.97 -0.47 7.73
N ARG A 100 13.97 -0.20 9.05
CA ARG A 100 15.16 0.19 9.80
C ARG A 100 16.30 -0.82 9.62
N SER A 101 16.01 -2.11 9.67
CA SER A 101 17.03 -3.17 9.54
C SER A 101 17.79 -3.18 8.21
N ARG A 102 17.32 -2.45 7.19
CA ARG A 102 17.90 -2.44 5.84
C ARG A 102 18.56 -1.13 5.48
N LEU A 103 18.43 -0.12 6.33
CA LEU A 103 18.96 1.22 6.11
C LEU A 103 20.21 1.42 6.97
N SER A 104 21.22 2.07 6.41
CA SER A 104 22.31 2.64 7.20
C SER A 104 21.79 3.74 8.15
N GLU A 105 22.61 4.18 9.10
CA GLU A 105 22.19 5.24 10.04
C GLU A 105 21.77 6.52 9.31
N LYS A 106 22.56 6.93 8.31
CA LYS A 106 22.27 8.12 7.50
C LYS A 106 20.96 7.97 6.72
N GLU A 107 20.72 6.81 6.14
CA GLU A 107 19.48 6.55 5.38
C GLU A 107 18.26 6.47 6.29
N TRP A 108 18.42 5.97 7.51
CA TRP A 108 17.33 5.94 8.50
C TRP A 108 16.95 7.34 8.98
N GLU A 109 17.92 8.20 9.28
CA GLU A 109 17.63 9.59 9.63
C GLU A 109 16.86 10.30 8.51
N ALA A 110 17.31 10.14 7.26
CA ALA A 110 16.58 10.67 6.10
C ALA A 110 15.17 10.07 5.95
N TYR A 111 15.00 8.77 6.22
CA TYR A 111 13.69 8.12 6.18
C TYR A 111 12.73 8.70 7.23
N LYS A 112 13.20 8.92 8.46
CA LYS A 112 12.40 9.54 9.52
C LYS A 112 11.95 10.95 9.17
N GLU A 113 12.84 11.74 8.54
CA GLU A 113 12.52 13.09 8.08
C GLU A 113 11.52 13.10 6.91
N GLU A 114 11.62 12.15 5.98
CA GLU A 114 10.69 12.03 4.86
C GLU A 114 9.30 11.52 5.31
N HIS A 115 9.27 10.63 6.30
CA HIS A 115 8.08 9.89 6.73
C HIS A 115 7.69 10.18 8.19
N VAL A 116 7.72 11.47 8.58
CA VAL A 116 7.42 11.91 9.95
C VAL A 116 6.11 11.34 10.50
N ASP A 117 5.06 11.31 9.69
CA ASP A 117 3.75 10.81 10.15
C ASP A 117 3.78 9.30 10.42
N LEU A 118 4.59 8.53 9.68
CA LEU A 118 4.77 7.11 9.97
C LEU A 118 5.48 6.90 11.31
N MET A 119 6.48 7.74 11.60
CA MET A 119 7.24 7.66 12.86
C MET A 119 6.38 8.07 14.05
N LYS A 120 5.58 9.12 13.94
CA LYS A 120 4.62 9.51 14.99
C LYS A 120 3.68 8.37 15.37
N ILE A 121 3.18 7.62 14.38
CA ILE A 121 2.33 6.45 14.64
C ILE A 121 3.13 5.36 15.35
N TYR A 122 4.37 5.09 14.90
CA TYR A 122 5.22 4.05 15.48
C TYR A 122 5.61 4.36 16.93
N ASP A 123 6.06 5.58 17.20
CA ASP A 123 6.48 6.04 18.53
C ASP A 123 5.31 6.10 19.53
N GLY A 124 4.08 6.29 19.01
CA GLY A 124 2.85 6.29 19.80
C GLY A 124 2.23 4.91 20.01
N LEU A 125 2.86 3.82 19.54
CA LEU A 125 2.35 2.47 19.74
C LEU A 125 2.47 2.02 21.20
N ASP A 126 1.39 1.42 21.71
CA ASP A 126 1.30 0.80 23.02
C ASP A 126 0.41 -0.46 23.01
N GLU A 127 0.22 -1.06 24.18
CA GLU A 127 -0.60 -2.26 24.37
C GLU A 127 -2.11 -2.05 24.10
N ASN A 128 -2.58 -0.79 24.12
CA ASN A 128 -3.99 -0.42 23.90
C ASN A 128 -4.26 0.10 22.49
N SER A 129 -3.25 0.08 21.62
CA SER A 129 -3.33 0.62 20.28
C SER A 129 -4.34 -0.14 19.42
N ASN A 130 -5.16 0.63 18.70
CA ASN A 130 -6.16 0.09 17.78
C ASN A 130 -5.57 -0.17 16.39
N THR A 131 -6.40 -0.65 15.46
CA THR A 131 -6.02 -0.79 14.05
C THR A 131 -5.51 0.54 13.49
N ILE A 132 -4.31 0.50 12.91
CA ILE A 132 -3.72 1.64 12.21
C ILE A 132 -4.28 1.69 10.80
N ILE A 133 -4.65 2.89 10.37
CA ILE A 133 -5.20 3.16 9.05
C ILE A 133 -4.32 4.22 8.39
N LEU A 134 -3.68 3.87 7.26
CA LEU A 134 -2.96 4.84 6.43
C LEU A 134 -3.78 5.14 5.19
N GLY A 135 -4.11 6.41 4.96
CA GLY A 135 -4.74 6.88 3.73
C GLY A 135 -3.70 7.53 2.83
N LEU A 136 -3.44 6.95 1.66
CA LEU A 136 -2.59 7.56 0.65
C LEU A 136 -3.42 8.40 -0.32
N LYS A 137 -3.07 9.68 -0.41
CA LYS A 137 -3.57 10.57 -1.46
C LYS A 137 -2.61 10.58 -2.64
N PHE A 138 -3.13 10.35 -3.85
CA PHE A 138 -2.33 10.51 -5.06
C PHE A 138 -2.06 12.01 -5.28
N LYS A 139 -0.78 12.40 -5.26
CA LYS A 139 -0.32 13.72 -5.68
C LYS A 139 -0.35 13.85 -7.20
#